data_AF-A0A534SSP5-F1
#
_entry.id   AF-A0A534SSP5-F1
#
_cell.length_a   1.000
_cell.length_b   1.000
_cell.length_c   1.000
_cell.angle_alpha   90.00
_cell.angle_beta   90.00
_cell.angle_gamma   90.00
#
_symmetry.space_group_name_H-M   'P 1'
#
loop_
_entity.id
_entity.type
_entity.pdbx_description
1 polymer ?
#
loop_
_entity_poly.entity_id
_entity_poly.type
_entity_poly.pdbx_seq_one_letter_code
_entity_poly.pdbx_strand_id
1 'polypeptide(L)'
;MADEPTAQPAFGTSVAALGSNVLISAPSATIHRETGAVYLLDGTTGGLLHTFSNPTPWVGDPMGASVTTVGGNVVVGAPFDDQAAVNAGAAYVFHVDACSPPGDPCDDGSACTTDDVCTSAGCFGTPVSCASCEACDQTAGCVPTPQPGCLASSTASLKLAVGGAAHVGEDLLTWRWRDGRGSVSTACDYCAVWDGDPTQTDYVLCLYDGAGGAVVAHAPAGGVCADRPCWKQLPRLTGFKYIDRERTPDGLAYMRLFSGTGPERGPTITVKGGGPNLRLPPLPLALPARLQLQQTNGDCWEATYATDGVLRNDATEFQGKAAVP
;
A
#
# COMPACT_ATOMS: atom_id res chain seq x y z
N MET A 1 -15.48 24.15 -8.07
CA MET A 1 -16.10 23.89 -9.38
C MET A 1 -16.82 22.58 -9.23
N ALA A 2 -18.09 22.49 -9.57
CA ALA A 2 -18.85 21.26 -9.49
C ALA A 2 -18.23 20.23 -10.45
N ASP A 3 -17.98 19.01 -9.98
CA ASP A 3 -17.59 17.87 -10.81
C ASP A 3 -18.77 17.53 -11.74
N GLU A 4 -18.72 18.06 -12.95
CA GLU A 4 -19.56 17.58 -14.05
C GLU A 4 -19.09 16.15 -14.42
N PRO A 5 -19.98 15.16 -14.56
CA PRO A 5 -19.62 13.77 -14.89
C PRO A 5 -19.10 13.55 -16.32
N THR A 6 -18.69 14.60 -17.04
CA THR A 6 -18.32 14.52 -18.46
C THR A 6 -16.82 14.64 -18.69
N ALA A 7 -16.14 13.49 -18.75
CA ALA A 7 -15.13 13.14 -19.77
C ALA A 7 -14.29 11.90 -19.36
N GLN A 8 -14.90 10.86 -18.81
CA GLN A 8 -14.18 9.60 -18.61
C GLN A 8 -14.12 8.83 -19.93
N PRO A 9 -12.96 8.28 -20.33
CA PRO A 9 -12.86 7.50 -21.55
C PRO A 9 -13.84 6.32 -21.51
N ALA A 10 -14.52 6.09 -22.63
CA ALA A 10 -15.53 5.04 -22.77
C ALA A 10 -16.76 5.15 -21.84
N PHE A 11 -17.05 6.34 -21.27
CA PHE A 11 -18.30 6.57 -20.55
C PHE A 11 -19.52 6.30 -21.45
N GLY A 12 -20.51 5.59 -20.92
CA GLY A 12 -21.68 5.16 -21.68
C GLY A 12 -21.51 3.83 -22.41
N THR A 13 -20.44 3.07 -22.15
CA THR A 13 -20.25 1.74 -22.77
C THR A 13 -21.39 0.79 -22.42
N SER A 14 -21.91 0.88 -21.20
CA SER A 14 -23.08 0.13 -20.75
C SER A 14 -23.93 0.99 -19.81
N VAL A 15 -25.25 0.81 -19.84
CA VAL A 15 -26.21 1.55 -19.01
C VAL A 15 -27.27 0.61 -18.42
N ALA A 16 -27.67 0.88 -17.17
CA ALA A 16 -28.72 0.13 -16.49
C ALA A 16 -29.55 1.04 -15.56
N ALA A 17 -30.80 0.67 -15.29
CA ALA A 17 -31.63 1.38 -14.31
C ALA A 17 -31.50 0.74 -12.92
N LEU A 18 -31.44 1.58 -11.89
CA LEU A 18 -31.53 1.20 -10.48
C LEU A 18 -32.59 2.06 -9.80
N GLY A 19 -33.81 1.52 -9.66
CA GLY A 19 -34.96 2.33 -9.23
C GLY A 19 -35.20 3.49 -10.18
N SER A 20 -35.20 4.72 -9.66
CA SER A 20 -35.30 5.96 -10.44
C SER A 20 -33.94 6.52 -10.92
N ASN A 21 -32.84 5.85 -10.59
CA ASN A 21 -31.47 6.30 -10.88
C ASN A 21 -30.87 5.53 -12.06
N VAL A 22 -29.79 6.05 -12.62
CA VAL A 22 -29.14 5.52 -13.83
C VAL A 22 -27.71 5.11 -13.51
N LEU A 23 -27.35 3.88 -13.87
CA LEU A 23 -25.98 3.38 -13.87
C LEU A 23 -25.37 3.58 -15.25
N ILE A 24 -24.15 4.10 -15.29
CA ILE A 24 -23.40 4.29 -16.53
C ILE A 24 -21.97 3.80 -16.34
N SER A 25 -21.51 2.87 -17.18
CA SER A 25 -20.14 2.38 -17.11
C SER A 25 -19.16 3.19 -17.95
N ALA A 26 -17.92 3.25 -17.49
CA ALA A 26 -16.77 3.77 -18.21
C ALA A 26 -15.57 2.85 -17.99
N PRO A 27 -15.44 1.75 -18.75
CA PRO A 27 -14.39 0.75 -18.53
C PRO A 27 -12.97 1.28 -18.76
N SER A 28 -12.83 2.40 -19.48
CA SER A 28 -11.54 3.07 -19.66
C SER A 28 -11.38 4.30 -18.78
N ALA A 29 -12.22 4.46 -17.76
CA ALA A 29 -12.02 5.48 -16.74
C ALA A 29 -10.65 5.28 -16.06
N THR A 30 -9.91 6.36 -15.93
CA THR A 30 -8.57 6.37 -15.33
C THR A 30 -8.63 6.55 -13.82
N ILE A 31 -9.66 5.98 -13.18
CA ILE A 31 -9.64 5.80 -11.74
C ILE A 31 -8.62 4.70 -11.42
N HIS A 32 -7.70 4.96 -10.49
CA HIS A 32 -6.64 4.04 -10.04
C HIS A 32 -5.96 3.22 -11.16
N ARG A 33 -5.17 3.87 -12.03
CA ARG A 33 -4.36 3.23 -13.09
C ARG A 33 -5.16 2.27 -14.00
N GLU A 34 -6.16 2.82 -14.69
CA GLU A 34 -6.90 2.17 -15.80
C GLU A 34 -7.76 0.96 -15.42
N THR A 35 -8.46 1.02 -14.28
CA THR A 35 -9.28 -0.11 -13.79
C THR A 35 -10.77 0.02 -14.08
N GLY A 36 -11.19 1.08 -14.79
CA GLY A 36 -12.59 1.27 -15.19
C GLY A 36 -13.52 1.56 -14.01
N ALA A 37 -14.70 2.13 -14.30
CA ALA A 37 -15.65 2.58 -13.29
C ALA A 37 -17.11 2.35 -13.71
N VAL A 38 -18.01 2.35 -12.72
CA VAL A 38 -19.46 2.50 -12.95
C VAL A 38 -19.98 3.64 -12.10
N TYR A 39 -20.75 4.54 -12.69
CA TYR A 39 -21.31 5.72 -12.03
C TYR A 39 -22.81 5.56 -11.83
N LEU A 40 -23.31 5.85 -10.63
CA LEU A 40 -24.73 6.01 -10.34
C LEU A 40 -25.07 7.50 -10.42
N LEU A 41 -25.97 7.87 -11.31
CA LEU A 41 -26.49 9.21 -11.47
C LEU A 41 -27.94 9.28 -11.01
N ASP A 42 -28.30 10.40 -10.40
CA ASP A 42 -29.68 10.74 -10.09
C ASP A 42 -30.46 10.87 -11.40
N GLY A 43 -31.51 10.05 -11.57
CA GLY A 43 -32.23 10.02 -12.84
C GLY A 43 -33.12 11.24 -13.09
N THR A 44 -33.27 12.15 -12.12
CA THR A 44 -34.05 13.39 -12.26
C THR A 44 -33.16 14.58 -12.58
N THR A 45 -32.02 14.69 -11.90
CA THR A 45 -31.12 15.85 -11.95
C THR A 45 -29.86 15.59 -12.78
N GLY A 46 -29.50 14.32 -13.02
CA GLY A 46 -28.25 13.93 -13.65
C GLY A 46 -27.01 14.05 -12.74
N GLY A 47 -27.19 14.44 -11.48
CA GLY A 47 -26.10 14.58 -10.52
C GLY A 47 -25.47 13.23 -10.18
N LEU A 48 -24.14 13.21 -9.99
CA LEU A 48 -23.42 12.02 -9.55
C LEU A 48 -23.79 11.66 -8.10
N LEU A 49 -24.30 10.45 -7.91
CA LEU A 49 -24.67 9.90 -6.60
C LEU A 49 -23.60 8.98 -6.03
N HIS A 50 -23.00 8.12 -6.86
CA HIS A 50 -21.97 7.18 -6.42
C HIS A 50 -21.07 6.74 -7.57
N THR A 51 -19.85 6.31 -7.24
CA THR A 51 -18.90 5.69 -8.19
C THR A 51 -18.48 4.33 -7.62
N PHE A 52 -18.89 3.26 -8.30
CA PHE A 52 -18.39 1.92 -8.04
C PHE A 52 -17.01 1.77 -8.70
N SER A 53 -16.05 1.22 -7.96
CA SER A 53 -14.68 0.89 -8.40
C SER A 53 -14.40 -0.61 -8.22
N ASN A 54 -13.38 -1.13 -8.93
CA ASN A 54 -12.97 -2.52 -8.77
C ASN A 54 -12.43 -2.72 -7.33
N PRO A 55 -12.99 -3.64 -6.51
CA PRO A 55 -12.53 -3.92 -5.15
C PRO A 55 -11.07 -4.39 -5.07
N THR A 56 -10.58 -5.06 -6.10
CA THR A 56 -9.19 -5.54 -6.19
C THR A 56 -8.54 -5.01 -7.46
N PRO A 57 -8.20 -3.70 -7.47
CA PRO A 57 -7.73 -3.05 -8.69
C PRO A 57 -6.35 -3.58 -9.09
N TRP A 58 -6.25 -4.08 -10.32
CA TRP A 58 -4.98 -4.44 -10.95
C TRP A 58 -4.82 -3.72 -12.28
N VAL A 59 -3.58 -3.34 -12.61
CA VAL A 59 -3.30 -2.62 -13.86
C VAL A 59 -3.61 -3.51 -15.06
N GLY A 60 -4.52 -3.07 -15.91
CA GLY A 60 -4.93 -3.84 -17.10
C GLY A 60 -6.26 -4.60 -16.95
N ASP A 61 -6.92 -4.49 -15.80
CA ASP A 61 -8.16 -5.22 -15.48
C ASP A 61 -9.37 -4.28 -15.39
N PRO A 62 -9.85 -3.73 -16.52
CA PRO A 62 -10.94 -2.78 -16.49
C PRO A 62 -12.27 -3.47 -16.13
N MET A 63 -12.90 -3.01 -15.06
CA MET A 63 -14.29 -3.33 -14.77
C MET A 63 -15.25 -2.40 -15.52
N GLY A 64 -16.52 -2.79 -15.62
CA GLY A 64 -17.55 -1.95 -16.26
C GLY A 64 -17.69 -2.21 -17.77
N ALA A 65 -17.17 -3.33 -18.26
CA ALA A 65 -17.45 -3.78 -19.64
C ALA A 65 -18.95 -4.08 -19.84
N SER A 66 -19.65 -4.47 -18.76
CA SER A 66 -21.11 -4.57 -18.71
C SER A 66 -21.61 -4.21 -17.32
N VAL A 67 -22.82 -3.65 -17.24
CA VAL A 67 -23.52 -3.39 -15.99
C VAL A 67 -24.97 -3.86 -16.08
N THR A 68 -25.50 -4.44 -15.01
CA THR A 68 -26.92 -4.76 -14.85
C THR A 68 -27.34 -4.64 -13.38
N THR A 69 -28.63 -4.79 -13.11
CA THR A 69 -29.18 -4.82 -11.75
C THR A 69 -29.93 -6.13 -11.50
N VAL A 70 -29.75 -6.72 -10.31
CA VAL A 70 -30.49 -7.92 -9.88
C VAL A 70 -30.89 -7.79 -8.42
N GLY A 71 -32.20 -7.84 -8.15
CA GLY A 71 -32.71 -7.74 -6.77
C GLY A 71 -32.33 -6.45 -6.02
N GLY A 72 -32.09 -5.34 -6.73
CA GLY A 72 -31.61 -4.07 -6.13
C GLY A 72 -30.10 -3.94 -6.04
N ASN A 73 -29.36 -5.02 -6.29
CA ASN A 73 -27.90 -4.99 -6.35
C ASN A 73 -27.41 -4.59 -7.74
N VAL A 74 -26.22 -4.02 -7.81
CA VAL A 74 -25.53 -3.71 -9.07
C VAL A 74 -24.57 -4.85 -9.39
N VAL A 75 -24.63 -5.36 -10.62
CA VAL A 75 -23.71 -6.40 -11.10
C VAL A 75 -22.86 -5.83 -12.22
N VAL A 76 -21.54 -5.90 -12.08
CA VAL A 76 -20.55 -5.30 -12.99
C VAL A 76 -19.61 -6.38 -13.52
N GLY A 77 -19.50 -6.49 -14.84
CA GLY A 77 -18.58 -7.42 -15.49
C GLY A 77 -17.18 -6.83 -15.69
N ALA A 78 -16.15 -7.63 -15.39
CA ALA A 78 -14.73 -7.34 -15.61
C ALA A 78 -14.08 -8.54 -16.33
N PRO A 79 -14.21 -8.66 -17.66
CA PRO A 79 -13.86 -9.87 -18.40
C PRO A 79 -12.36 -10.19 -18.44
N PHE A 80 -11.50 -9.25 -18.08
CA PHE A 80 -10.04 -9.40 -18.10
C PHE A 80 -9.43 -9.48 -16.71
N ASP A 81 -10.26 -9.60 -15.67
CA ASP A 81 -9.79 -9.68 -14.29
C ASP A 81 -8.87 -10.89 -14.06
N ASP A 82 -7.71 -10.64 -13.46
CA ASP A 82 -6.64 -11.60 -13.24
C ASP A 82 -6.66 -12.24 -11.83
N GLN A 83 -7.60 -11.86 -10.96
CA GLN A 83 -7.59 -12.27 -9.54
C GLN A 83 -7.61 -13.80 -9.36
N ALA A 84 -8.43 -14.50 -10.15
CA ALA A 84 -8.57 -15.96 -10.06
C ALA A 84 -7.55 -16.70 -10.94
N ALA A 85 -7.26 -16.17 -12.13
CA ALA A 85 -6.23 -16.60 -13.06
C ALA A 85 -6.09 -15.56 -14.18
N VAL A 86 -5.01 -15.63 -14.97
CA VAL A 86 -4.77 -14.73 -16.09
C VAL A 86 -5.97 -14.67 -17.05
N ASN A 87 -6.58 -13.50 -17.16
CA ASN A 87 -7.76 -13.10 -17.91
C ASN A 87 -8.96 -14.04 -17.67
N ALA A 88 -9.10 -14.56 -16.44
CA ALA A 88 -10.23 -15.41 -16.07
C ALA A 88 -11.55 -14.64 -16.12
N GLY A 89 -11.48 -13.34 -15.82
CA GLY A 89 -12.62 -12.47 -15.69
C GLY A 89 -13.35 -12.65 -14.37
N ALA A 90 -14.05 -11.60 -13.97
CA ALA A 90 -14.85 -11.54 -12.75
C ALA A 90 -16.20 -10.85 -13.01
N ALA A 91 -17.14 -11.09 -12.10
CA ALA A 91 -18.36 -10.30 -11.97
C ALA A 91 -18.48 -9.84 -10.51
N TYR A 92 -18.56 -8.53 -10.33
CA TYR A 92 -18.68 -7.90 -9.03
C TYR A 92 -20.15 -7.62 -8.74
N VAL A 93 -20.61 -8.00 -7.55
CA VAL A 93 -21.96 -7.69 -7.06
C VAL A 93 -21.82 -6.66 -5.96
N PHE A 94 -22.36 -5.47 -6.18
CA PHE A 94 -22.44 -4.42 -5.17
C PHE A 94 -23.84 -4.42 -4.60
N HIS A 95 -23.92 -4.62 -3.29
CA HIS A 95 -25.15 -4.44 -2.55
C HIS A 95 -25.42 -2.93 -2.46
N VAL A 96 -26.54 -2.50 -3.05
CA VAL A 96 -27.06 -1.16 -2.81
C VAL A 96 -28.21 -1.39 -1.86
N ASP A 97 -27.89 -1.45 -0.57
CA ASP A 97 -28.91 -1.66 0.44
C ASP A 97 -29.98 -0.60 0.26
N ALA A 98 -31.19 -1.06 -0.05
CA ALA A 98 -32.37 -0.24 -0.18
C ALA A 98 -32.78 0.19 1.23
N CYS A 99 -32.03 1.13 1.79
CA CYS A 99 -32.23 1.61 3.14
C CYS A 99 -32.94 2.96 3.07
N SER A 100 -34.09 3.04 3.77
CA SER A 100 -35.04 4.15 3.68
C SER A 100 -35.86 4.20 4.98
N PRO A 101 -36.13 5.40 5.52
CA PRO A 101 -35.84 6.73 5.00
C PRO A 101 -34.36 7.17 5.11
N PRO A 102 -33.93 8.21 4.35
CA PRO A 102 -32.63 8.84 4.53
C PRO A 102 -32.42 9.32 5.98
N GLY A 103 -31.23 9.06 6.52
CA GLY A 103 -30.85 9.40 7.90
C GLY A 103 -30.92 8.24 8.90
N ASP A 104 -31.53 7.12 8.52
CA ASP A 104 -31.55 5.93 9.37
C ASP A 104 -30.17 5.25 9.39
N PRO A 105 -29.74 4.67 10.54
CA PRO A 105 -28.55 3.82 10.58
C PRO A 105 -28.72 2.61 9.67
N CYS A 106 -27.65 2.24 8.99
CA CYS A 106 -27.58 1.04 8.17
C CYS A 106 -26.19 0.42 8.30
N ASP A 107 -25.93 -0.64 7.53
CA ASP A 107 -24.64 -1.31 7.42
C ASP A 107 -24.51 -1.75 5.96
N ASP A 108 -23.51 -1.22 5.24
CA ASP A 108 -23.27 -1.56 3.82
C ASP A 108 -22.41 -2.82 3.65
N GLY A 109 -22.10 -3.50 4.77
CA GLY A 109 -21.29 -4.70 4.85
C GLY A 109 -19.79 -4.45 4.67
N SER A 110 -19.36 -3.20 4.51
CA SER A 110 -17.95 -2.86 4.38
C SER A 110 -17.31 -2.59 5.74
N ALA A 111 -16.31 -3.41 6.10
CA ALA A 111 -15.44 -3.17 7.24
C ALA A 111 -14.55 -1.92 7.09
N CYS A 112 -14.58 -1.29 5.91
CA CYS A 112 -13.82 -0.09 5.56
C CYS A 112 -14.58 1.21 5.75
N THR A 113 -15.80 1.12 6.25
CA THR A 113 -16.69 2.25 6.56
C THR A 113 -17.17 2.11 8.00
N THR A 114 -17.46 3.25 8.62
CA THR A 114 -18.02 3.33 9.98
C THR A 114 -19.10 4.39 10.01
N ASP A 115 -20.03 4.27 10.96
CA ASP A 115 -21.17 5.19 11.10
C ASP A 115 -22.00 5.27 9.82
N ASP A 116 -22.38 4.11 9.26
CA ASP A 116 -23.11 4.08 8.00
C ASP A 116 -24.53 4.62 8.15
N VAL A 117 -24.93 5.47 7.20
CA VAL A 117 -26.21 6.16 7.21
C VAL A 117 -26.88 6.05 5.85
N CYS A 118 -28.19 5.87 5.89
CA CYS A 118 -29.02 5.85 4.70
C CYS A 118 -29.04 7.19 3.98
N THR A 119 -28.81 7.15 2.68
CA THR A 119 -28.97 8.26 1.76
C THR A 119 -29.95 7.87 0.65
N SER A 120 -30.35 8.83 -0.20
CA SER A 120 -31.12 8.52 -1.41
C SER A 120 -30.36 7.65 -2.42
N ALA A 121 -29.05 7.44 -2.22
CA ALA A 121 -28.18 6.67 -3.08
C ALA A 121 -27.82 5.29 -2.52
N GLY A 122 -28.20 4.97 -1.28
CA GLY A 122 -27.83 3.72 -0.59
C GLY A 122 -27.31 3.97 0.83
N CYS A 123 -26.79 2.91 1.44
CA CYS A 123 -26.08 2.95 2.72
C CYS A 123 -24.60 3.31 2.51
N PHE A 124 -24.08 4.31 3.22
CA PHE A 124 -22.67 4.69 3.14
C PHE A 124 -22.15 5.20 4.49
N GLY A 125 -20.89 4.95 4.79
CA GLY A 125 -20.23 5.45 6.00
C GLY A 125 -18.97 6.29 5.77
N THR A 126 -18.33 6.60 6.88
CA THR A 126 -17.04 7.31 6.95
C THR A 126 -15.90 6.33 6.72
N PRO A 127 -15.01 6.58 5.73
CA PRO A 127 -13.88 5.69 5.45
C PRO A 127 -12.96 5.49 6.66
N VAL A 128 -12.62 4.23 6.93
CA VAL A 128 -11.63 3.85 7.93
C VAL A 128 -10.23 4.19 7.42
N SER A 129 -9.47 4.93 8.23
CA SER A 129 -8.04 5.18 7.98
C SER A 129 -7.20 4.13 8.71
N CYS A 130 -6.60 3.21 7.94
CA CYS A 130 -5.74 2.17 8.50
C CYS A 130 -4.39 2.71 8.98
N ALA A 131 -3.74 1.95 9.86
CA ALA A 131 -2.40 2.27 10.31
C ALA A 131 -1.38 2.12 9.15
N SER A 132 -0.18 2.65 9.34
CA SER A 132 0.91 2.41 8.39
C SER A 132 1.16 0.91 8.22
N CYS A 133 1.52 0.50 6.99
CA CYS A 133 1.67 -0.89 6.57
C CYS A 133 0.36 -1.69 6.39
N GLU A 134 -0.80 -1.10 6.64
CA GLU A 134 -2.10 -1.76 6.46
C GLU A 134 -2.87 -1.18 5.28
N ALA A 135 -3.69 -2.02 4.65
CA ALA A 135 -4.75 -1.58 3.75
C ALA A 135 -6.08 -2.08 4.29
N CYS A 136 -7.16 -1.36 3.97
CA CYS A 136 -8.47 -1.82 4.36
C CYS A 136 -8.96 -2.91 3.40
N ASP A 137 -9.18 -4.10 3.93
CA ASP A 137 -9.91 -5.19 3.30
C ASP A 137 -11.40 -5.03 3.60
N GLN A 138 -12.24 -5.14 2.56
CA GLN A 138 -13.68 -4.89 2.68
C GLN A 138 -14.38 -5.78 3.71
N THR A 139 -13.83 -6.96 4.02
CA THR A 139 -14.42 -7.91 4.98
C THR A 139 -13.65 -7.96 6.30
N ALA A 140 -12.32 -7.93 6.23
CA ALA A 140 -11.44 -8.10 7.38
C ALA A 140 -11.04 -6.77 8.04
N GLY A 141 -11.38 -5.62 7.45
CA GLY A 141 -10.98 -4.31 7.91
C GLY A 141 -9.50 -4.06 7.65
N CYS A 142 -8.84 -3.29 8.53
CA CYS A 142 -7.42 -3.01 8.36
C CYS A 142 -6.56 -4.26 8.58
N VAL A 143 -5.87 -4.67 7.52
CA VAL A 143 -4.98 -5.84 7.53
C VAL A 143 -3.61 -5.48 6.96
N PRO A 144 -2.52 -6.12 7.42
CA PRO A 144 -1.19 -5.91 6.85
C PRO A 144 -1.16 -6.31 5.38
N THR A 145 -1.01 -5.32 4.50
CA THR A 145 -1.02 -5.52 3.04
C THR A 145 0.20 -4.84 2.43
N PRO A 146 1.06 -5.58 1.70
CA PRO A 146 2.16 -4.99 0.96
C PRO A 146 1.69 -3.97 -0.08
N GLN A 147 2.38 -2.85 -0.18
CA GLN A 147 2.12 -1.85 -1.20
C GLN A 147 2.53 -2.38 -2.58
N PRO A 148 1.68 -2.26 -3.62
CA PRO A 148 2.03 -2.65 -4.98
C PRO A 148 3.01 -1.67 -5.62
N GLY A 149 3.76 -2.13 -6.63
CA GLY A 149 4.63 -1.26 -7.44
C GLY A 149 5.96 -0.86 -6.79
N CYS A 150 6.33 -1.46 -5.65
CA CYS A 150 7.60 -1.17 -5.02
C CYS A 150 8.80 -1.60 -5.86
N LEU A 151 9.88 -0.81 -5.77
CA LEU A 151 11.13 -1.11 -6.44
C LEU A 151 11.81 -2.33 -5.78
N ALA A 152 11.65 -3.49 -6.41
CA ALA A 152 12.20 -4.75 -5.92
C ALA A 152 13.72 -4.86 -6.10
N SER A 153 14.38 -5.58 -5.19
CA SER A 153 15.79 -5.96 -5.35
C SER A 153 16.11 -7.35 -4.80
N SER A 154 16.92 -8.08 -5.57
CA SER A 154 17.57 -9.32 -5.18
C SER A 154 18.92 -9.13 -4.46
N THR A 155 19.37 -7.89 -4.28
CA THR A 155 20.64 -7.54 -3.63
C THR A 155 20.44 -6.93 -2.24
N ALA A 156 19.45 -7.45 -1.51
CA ALA A 156 19.16 -7.03 -0.14
C ALA A 156 19.49 -8.12 0.90
N SER A 157 19.68 -7.70 2.15
CA SER A 157 19.89 -8.58 3.30
C SER A 157 19.09 -8.09 4.50
N LEU A 158 18.48 -9.02 5.23
CA LEU A 158 17.72 -8.76 6.44
C LEU A 158 18.30 -9.60 7.59
N LYS A 159 18.42 -8.98 8.76
CA LYS A 159 18.66 -9.64 10.03
C LYS A 159 17.69 -9.11 11.06
N LEU A 160 16.97 -10.03 11.71
CA LEU A 160 16.15 -9.78 12.89
C LEU A 160 16.67 -10.64 14.03
N ALA A 161 16.71 -10.11 15.24
CA ALA A 161 17.03 -10.91 16.41
C ALA A 161 16.23 -10.44 17.61
N VAL A 162 15.63 -11.38 18.34
CA VAL A 162 14.94 -11.09 19.60
C VAL A 162 15.99 -11.03 20.73
N GLY A 163 15.90 -10.02 21.58
CA GLY A 163 16.78 -9.84 22.73
C GLY A 163 16.69 -11.01 23.70
N GLY A 164 17.83 -11.53 24.15
CA GLY A 164 17.91 -12.70 25.04
C GLY A 164 19.36 -13.14 25.33
N ALA A 165 19.56 -14.29 25.98
CA ALA A 165 20.91 -14.74 26.38
C ALA A 165 21.90 -14.91 25.19
N ALA A 166 21.40 -15.09 23.96
CA ALA A 166 22.22 -15.18 22.73
C ALA A 166 22.63 -13.80 22.16
N HIS A 167 21.91 -12.74 22.52
CA HIS A 167 22.17 -11.35 22.14
C HIS A 167 21.97 -10.47 23.37
N VAL A 168 23.05 -10.28 24.15
CA VAL A 168 23.04 -9.43 25.33
C VAL A 168 22.66 -8.00 24.91
N GLY A 169 21.40 -7.63 25.16
CA GLY A 169 20.93 -6.26 25.16
C GLY A 169 20.10 -5.82 23.95
N GLU A 170 18.85 -6.27 23.88
CA GLU A 170 17.74 -5.72 23.06
C GLU A 170 17.48 -6.39 21.69
N ASP A 171 16.24 -6.25 21.22
CA ASP A 171 15.82 -6.62 19.86
C ASP A 171 16.65 -5.88 18.82
N LEU A 172 16.87 -6.51 17.67
CA LEU A 172 17.67 -5.98 16.58
C LEU A 172 16.94 -6.11 15.25
N LEU A 173 16.97 -5.02 14.48
CA LEU A 173 16.61 -4.98 13.07
C LEU A 173 17.81 -4.43 12.31
N THR A 174 18.22 -5.12 11.24
CA THR A 174 19.15 -4.58 10.24
C THR A 174 18.69 -4.97 8.86
N TRP A 175 18.39 -3.98 8.04
CA TRP A 175 18.10 -4.16 6.63
C TRP A 175 19.08 -3.36 5.78
N ARG A 176 19.56 -4.01 4.73
CA ARG A 176 20.35 -3.34 3.70
C ARG A 176 19.78 -3.71 2.35
N TRP A 177 19.37 -2.72 1.60
CA TRP A 177 18.85 -2.85 0.25
C TRP A 177 19.77 -2.10 -0.70
N ARG A 178 19.94 -2.63 -1.91
CA ARG A 178 20.67 -1.97 -2.99
C ARG A 178 19.88 -2.14 -4.27
N ASP A 179 19.97 -1.22 -5.21
CA ASP A 179 19.39 -1.50 -6.51
C ASP A 179 20.20 -2.61 -7.21
N GLY A 180 19.53 -3.73 -7.49
CA GLY A 180 20.12 -4.90 -8.16
C GLY A 180 20.23 -4.75 -9.67
N ARG A 181 19.64 -3.70 -10.26
CA ARG A 181 19.64 -3.43 -11.71
C ARG A 181 20.97 -2.89 -12.24
N GLY A 182 21.94 -2.65 -11.37
CA GLY A 182 23.27 -2.17 -11.74
C GLY A 182 23.30 -0.68 -12.12
N SER A 183 24.39 -0.28 -12.78
CA SER A 183 24.63 1.08 -13.27
C SER A 183 23.69 1.43 -14.42
N VAL A 184 22.49 1.94 -14.13
CA VAL A 184 21.64 2.49 -15.20
C VAL A 184 22.28 3.81 -15.64
N SER A 185 22.62 3.92 -16.93
CA SER A 185 23.47 4.97 -17.51
C SER A 185 22.81 6.34 -17.64
N THR A 186 21.53 6.48 -17.30
CA THR A 186 20.79 7.73 -17.41
C THR A 186 20.49 8.27 -16.04
N ALA A 187 21.02 9.47 -15.76
CA ALA A 187 20.82 10.20 -14.50
C ALA A 187 19.33 10.26 -14.10
N CYS A 188 18.40 10.34 -15.05
CA CYS A 188 16.97 10.51 -14.79
C CYS A 188 16.23 9.27 -14.24
N ASP A 189 16.70 8.03 -14.42
CA ASP A 189 15.98 6.85 -13.88
C ASP A 189 16.13 6.73 -12.36
N TYR A 190 17.20 7.31 -11.80
CA TYR A 190 17.49 7.30 -10.36
C TYR A 190 17.23 8.63 -9.68
N CYS A 191 17.10 9.74 -10.41
CA CYS A 191 16.73 11.04 -9.84
C CYS A 191 15.40 10.94 -9.08
N ALA A 192 14.41 10.20 -9.60
CA ALA A 192 13.12 10.02 -8.95
C ALA A 192 13.16 9.17 -7.67
N VAL A 193 14.22 8.36 -7.45
CA VAL A 193 14.27 7.43 -6.32
C VAL A 193 14.51 8.16 -4.99
N TRP A 194 15.10 9.36 -5.01
CA TRP A 194 15.35 10.16 -3.80
C TRP A 194 15.16 11.67 -4.01
N ASP A 195 14.40 12.11 -5.04
CA ASP A 195 14.20 13.55 -5.34
C ASP A 195 13.40 14.28 -4.25
N GLY A 196 12.77 13.53 -3.33
CA GLY A 196 12.18 14.08 -2.13
C GLY A 196 13.24 14.43 -1.09
N ASP A 197 13.29 15.70 -0.69
CA ASP A 197 13.85 16.08 0.60
C ASP A 197 13.14 15.24 1.68
N PRO A 198 13.82 14.37 2.45
CA PRO A 198 13.19 13.51 3.45
C PRO A 198 12.61 14.31 4.62
N THR A 199 12.68 15.64 4.58
CA THR A 199 11.85 16.50 5.43
C THR A 199 10.40 16.63 4.97
N GLN A 200 10.04 16.12 3.78
CA GLN A 200 8.74 16.33 3.15
C GLN A 200 7.85 15.07 3.11
N THR A 201 8.40 13.88 3.39
CA THR A 201 7.66 12.62 3.38
C THR A 201 8.11 11.72 4.52
N ASP A 202 7.15 11.01 5.10
CA ASP A 202 7.41 10.02 6.14
C ASP A 202 7.84 8.71 5.48
N TYR A 203 8.75 8.01 6.14
CA TYR A 203 9.18 6.69 5.74
C TYR A 203 8.70 5.67 6.77
N VAL A 204 8.18 4.54 6.31
CA VAL A 204 7.78 3.43 7.18
C VAL A 204 8.38 2.14 6.65
N LEU A 205 9.10 1.42 7.50
CA LEU A 205 9.54 0.07 7.21
C LEU A 205 8.47 -0.92 7.63
N CYS A 206 8.02 -1.75 6.68
CA CYS A 206 6.94 -2.72 6.82
C CYS A 206 7.43 -4.14 6.50
N LEU A 207 7.41 -5.07 7.46
CA LEU A 207 7.74 -6.48 7.23
C LEU A 207 6.48 -7.33 7.18
N TYR A 208 6.22 -8.01 6.07
CA TYR A 208 5.08 -8.90 5.88
C TYR A 208 5.55 -10.34 5.82
N ASP A 209 5.01 -11.21 6.66
CA ASP A 209 5.27 -12.66 6.63
C ASP A 209 4.00 -13.50 6.36
N GLY A 210 2.84 -12.85 6.23
CA GLY A 210 1.54 -13.52 6.04
C GLY A 210 0.92 -14.08 7.33
N ALA A 211 1.57 -13.95 8.48
CA ALA A 211 1.04 -14.35 9.78
C ALA A 211 0.32 -13.21 10.54
N GLY A 212 0.06 -12.09 9.86
CA GLY A 212 -0.68 -10.95 10.40
C GLY A 212 0.14 -9.98 11.24
N GLY A 213 1.47 -10.15 11.32
CA GLY A 213 2.36 -9.20 12.00
C GLY A 213 3.15 -8.36 11.01
N ALA A 214 3.09 -7.03 11.14
CA ALA A 214 4.03 -6.12 10.49
C ALA A 214 5.07 -5.61 11.48
N VAL A 215 6.38 -5.70 11.17
CA VAL A 215 7.34 -4.77 11.78
C VAL A 215 6.98 -3.41 11.25
N VAL A 216 6.79 -2.44 12.12
CA VAL A 216 6.56 -1.05 11.75
C VAL A 216 7.61 -0.19 12.42
N ALA A 217 8.42 0.50 11.62
CA ALA A 217 9.43 1.44 12.09
C ALA A 217 9.39 2.72 11.25
N HIS A 218 9.12 3.86 11.88
CA HIS A 218 8.83 5.14 11.24
C HIS A 218 10.04 6.07 11.32
N ALA A 219 10.38 6.70 10.19
CA ALA A 219 11.17 7.91 10.15
C ALA A 219 10.27 9.04 9.60
N PRO A 220 9.66 9.85 10.48
CA PRO A 220 8.79 10.93 10.06
C PRO A 220 9.50 11.96 9.19
N ALA A 221 8.72 12.65 8.36
CA ALA A 221 9.11 13.80 7.56
C ALA A 221 9.67 14.87 8.49
N GLY A 222 10.97 15.11 8.38
CA GLY A 222 11.63 16.07 9.26
C GLY A 222 11.63 15.56 10.70
N GLY A 223 11.21 16.39 11.64
CA GLY A 223 11.20 16.02 13.05
C GLY A 223 12.51 16.28 13.81
N VAL A 224 12.36 16.26 15.12
CA VAL A 224 13.44 16.51 16.08
C VAL A 224 13.62 15.25 16.91
N CYS A 225 14.82 14.69 16.87
CA CYS A 225 15.21 13.53 17.64
C CYS A 225 16.07 14.03 18.78
N ALA A 226 15.53 13.94 20.00
CA ALA A 226 15.97 14.71 21.16
C ALA A 226 15.94 16.22 20.88
N ASP A 227 17.10 16.85 20.72
CA ASP A 227 17.30 18.29 20.56
C ASP A 227 17.88 18.68 19.19
N ARG A 228 17.83 17.78 18.19
CA ARG A 228 18.41 17.99 16.85
C ARG A 228 17.51 17.46 15.74
N PRO A 229 17.62 17.99 14.51
CA PRO A 229 16.94 17.39 13.36
C PRO A 229 17.34 15.91 13.22
N CYS A 230 16.33 15.05 13.11
CA CYS A 230 16.52 13.62 12.91
C CYS A 230 17.29 13.35 11.60
N TRP A 231 16.94 14.12 10.55
CA TRP A 231 17.51 14.02 9.22
C TRP A 231 18.72 14.93 9.03
N LYS A 232 19.75 14.41 8.35
CA LYS A 232 20.94 15.16 7.96
C LYS A 232 21.36 14.75 6.56
N GLN A 233 21.67 15.73 5.73
CA GLN A 233 22.29 15.48 4.43
C GLN A 233 23.67 14.84 4.61
N LEU A 234 24.01 13.89 3.73
CA LEU A 234 25.32 13.25 3.74
C LEU A 234 26.38 14.22 3.20
N PRO A 235 27.49 14.46 3.91
CA PRO A 235 28.55 15.33 3.41
C PRO A 235 29.15 14.77 2.11
N ARG A 236 29.21 15.58 1.06
CA ARG A 236 29.84 15.26 -0.25
C ARG A 236 29.18 14.12 -1.04
N LEU A 237 27.98 13.71 -0.65
CA LEU A 237 27.24 12.62 -1.28
C LEU A 237 25.79 13.06 -1.49
N THR A 238 25.15 12.54 -2.53
CA THR A 238 23.71 12.72 -2.71
C THR A 238 22.98 11.70 -1.84
N GLY A 239 22.23 12.20 -0.86
CA GLY A 239 21.47 11.38 0.08
C GLY A 239 21.45 11.93 1.51
N PHE A 240 20.77 11.20 2.37
CA PHE A 240 20.43 11.62 3.72
C PHE A 240 20.62 10.48 4.73
N LYS A 241 20.71 10.86 6.00
CA LYS A 241 20.63 9.92 7.12
C LYS A 241 19.64 10.42 8.16
N TYR A 242 18.84 9.50 8.68
CA TYR A 242 18.05 9.64 9.89
C TYR A 242 18.83 9.06 11.06
N ILE A 243 18.84 9.74 12.19
CA ILE A 243 19.40 9.23 13.44
C ILE A 243 18.45 9.59 14.58
N ASP A 244 17.90 8.56 15.22
CA ASP A 244 17.30 8.68 16.53
C ASP A 244 18.08 7.83 17.54
N ARG A 245 18.57 8.49 18.59
CA ARG A 245 19.31 7.81 19.66
C ARG A 245 18.39 7.27 20.75
N GLU A 246 17.22 7.88 20.90
CA GLU A 246 16.21 7.47 21.87
C GLU A 246 15.44 6.26 21.36
N ARG A 247 15.42 6.05 20.04
CA ARG A 247 14.79 4.93 19.34
C ARG A 247 13.30 4.87 19.68
N THR A 248 12.65 6.02 19.60
CA THR A 248 11.24 6.22 19.93
C THR A 248 10.50 6.72 18.69
N PRO A 249 9.24 6.31 18.49
CA PRO A 249 8.44 5.45 19.37
C PRO A 249 8.63 3.94 19.14
N ASP A 250 9.31 3.53 18.08
CA ASP A 250 9.23 2.16 17.52
C ASP A 250 10.59 1.47 17.32
N GLY A 251 11.62 1.97 17.98
CA GLY A 251 12.93 1.35 17.95
C GLY A 251 13.77 1.69 16.73
N LEU A 252 13.30 2.50 15.78
CA LEU A 252 14.14 2.96 14.66
C LEU A 252 15.32 3.79 15.19
N ALA A 253 16.54 3.34 14.91
CA ALA A 253 17.75 4.03 15.38
C ALA A 253 18.47 4.78 14.25
N TYR A 254 18.39 4.25 13.04
CA TYR A 254 19.17 4.73 11.92
C TYR A 254 18.52 4.38 10.59
N MET A 255 18.43 5.37 9.70
CA MET A 255 18.17 5.15 8.28
C MET A 255 19.22 5.89 7.46
N ARG A 256 19.65 5.30 6.35
CA ARG A 256 20.48 5.98 5.36
C ARG A 256 19.92 5.72 3.99
N LEU A 257 19.62 6.81 3.30
CA LEU A 257 19.19 6.87 1.92
C LEU A 257 20.35 7.43 1.13
N PHE A 258 20.91 6.65 0.22
CA PHE A 258 22.06 7.06 -0.56
C PHE A 258 21.78 6.75 -2.03
N SER A 259 21.84 7.77 -2.88
CA SER A 259 21.50 7.61 -4.30
C SER A 259 22.60 6.95 -5.12
N GLY A 260 23.79 6.72 -4.54
CA GLY A 260 24.94 6.20 -5.26
C GLY A 260 25.99 7.27 -5.58
N THR A 261 27.15 6.84 -6.09
CA THR A 261 28.20 7.75 -6.61
C THR A 261 28.75 7.20 -7.91
N GLY A 262 28.35 7.82 -9.02
CA GLY A 262 28.77 7.41 -10.35
C GLY A 262 28.08 6.13 -10.83
N PRO A 263 28.36 5.71 -12.08
CA PRO A 263 27.69 4.59 -12.70
C PRO A 263 27.82 3.31 -11.87
N GLU A 264 29.01 2.97 -11.37
CA GLU A 264 29.29 1.68 -10.73
C GLU A 264 28.65 1.45 -9.33
N ARG A 265 28.04 2.48 -8.72
CA ARG A 265 27.44 2.36 -7.39
C ARG A 265 26.01 2.90 -7.42
N GLY A 266 25.04 2.00 -7.59
CA GLY A 266 23.62 2.30 -7.51
C GLY A 266 23.13 2.66 -6.10
N PRO A 267 21.85 3.04 -5.96
CA PRO A 267 21.28 3.43 -4.70
C PRO A 267 21.37 2.35 -3.63
N THR A 268 21.49 2.78 -2.38
CA THR A 268 21.49 1.90 -1.22
C THR A 268 20.64 2.47 -0.11
N ILE A 269 19.87 1.60 0.53
CA ILE A 269 19.12 1.88 1.74
C ILE A 269 19.73 1.06 2.86
N THR A 270 19.88 1.67 4.03
CA THR A 270 20.25 0.95 5.24
C THR A 270 19.33 1.37 6.36
N VAL A 271 18.66 0.41 6.99
CA VAL A 271 17.81 0.62 8.15
C VAL A 271 18.35 -0.19 9.31
N LYS A 272 18.42 0.42 10.49
CA LYS A 272 18.73 -0.26 11.73
C LYS A 272 17.78 0.19 12.81
N GLY A 273 17.28 -0.78 13.55
CA GLY A 273 16.48 -0.55 14.73
C GLY A 273 16.91 -1.48 15.86
N GLY A 274 16.44 -1.16 17.05
CA GLY A 274 16.58 -2.01 18.21
C GLY A 274 16.11 -1.32 19.47
N GLY A 275 16.26 -1.99 20.60
CA GLY A 275 15.76 -1.46 21.86
C GLY A 275 14.36 -1.96 22.20
N PRO A 276 13.88 -1.63 23.41
CA PRO A 276 12.59 -2.12 23.92
C PRO A 276 11.37 -1.61 23.15
N ASN A 277 11.54 -0.57 22.34
CA ASN A 277 10.50 -0.01 21.49
C ASN A 277 10.36 -0.71 20.15
N LEU A 278 11.38 -1.48 19.72
CA LEU A 278 11.31 -2.24 18.49
C LEU A 278 10.38 -3.44 18.71
N ARG A 279 9.31 -3.53 17.92
CA ARG A 279 8.40 -4.67 17.93
C ARG A 279 8.68 -5.56 16.72
N LEU A 280 9.32 -6.70 16.96
CA LEU A 280 9.52 -7.73 15.95
C LEU A 280 8.29 -8.66 15.89
N PRO A 281 7.94 -9.20 14.72
CA PRO A 281 6.99 -10.29 14.62
C PRO A 281 7.54 -11.53 15.32
N PRO A 282 6.67 -12.48 15.67
CA PRO A 282 7.10 -13.78 16.16
C PRO A 282 8.11 -14.43 15.21
N LEU A 283 9.21 -14.94 15.76
CA LEU A 283 10.17 -15.75 15.01
C LEU A 283 9.94 -17.25 15.32
N PRO A 284 10.21 -18.17 14.38
CA PRO A 284 10.70 -17.94 13.00
C PRO A 284 9.66 -17.27 12.09
N LEU A 285 10.14 -16.50 11.10
CA LEU A 285 9.27 -15.89 10.09
C LEU A 285 8.64 -16.96 9.19
N ALA A 286 7.36 -16.77 8.84
CA ALA A 286 6.76 -17.45 7.70
C ALA A 286 7.38 -16.93 6.39
N LEU A 287 7.58 -17.85 5.42
CA LEU A 287 8.26 -17.54 4.15
C LEU A 287 7.34 -17.83 2.95
N PRO A 288 7.40 -17.02 1.87
CA PRO A 288 8.33 -15.90 1.69
C PRO A 288 7.95 -14.66 2.51
N ALA A 289 8.93 -14.09 3.21
CA ALA A 289 8.75 -12.82 3.92
C ALA A 289 9.13 -11.66 3.00
N ARG A 290 8.37 -10.57 3.05
CA ARG A 290 8.54 -9.38 2.22
C ARG A 290 8.78 -8.16 3.08
N LEU A 291 9.87 -7.46 2.86
CA LEU A 291 10.16 -6.21 3.57
C LEU A 291 10.08 -5.05 2.61
N GLN A 292 9.28 -4.05 2.97
CA GLN A 292 9.13 -2.81 2.22
C GLN A 292 9.57 -1.60 3.04
N LEU A 293 10.17 -0.62 2.38
CA LEU A 293 10.24 0.76 2.87
C LEU A 293 9.27 1.59 2.04
N GLN A 294 8.23 2.13 2.67
CA GLN A 294 7.15 2.89 2.04
C GLN A 294 7.30 4.37 2.38
N GLN A 295 6.97 5.24 1.44
CA GLN A 295 6.81 6.67 1.65
C GLN A 295 5.35 7.08 1.60
N THR A 296 4.97 8.13 2.34
CA THR A 296 3.61 8.68 2.32
C THR A 296 3.20 9.28 0.97
N ASN A 297 4.15 9.55 0.07
CA ASN A 297 3.88 9.99 -1.30
C ASN A 297 3.60 8.84 -2.30
N GLY A 298 3.68 7.57 -1.85
CA GLY A 298 3.42 6.39 -2.67
C GLY A 298 4.67 5.73 -3.29
N ASP A 299 5.87 6.26 -3.10
CA ASP A 299 7.11 5.57 -3.49
C ASP A 299 7.44 4.45 -2.50
N CYS A 300 8.01 3.34 -2.96
CA CYS A 300 8.47 2.28 -2.07
C CYS A 300 9.57 1.38 -2.65
N TRP A 301 10.30 0.70 -1.76
CA TRP A 301 11.37 -0.26 -2.06
C TRP A 301 11.12 -1.58 -1.39
N GLU A 302 11.43 -2.68 -2.07
CA GLU A 302 11.10 -4.01 -1.59
C GLU A 302 12.25 -5.02 -1.73
N ALA A 303 12.29 -5.96 -0.79
CA ALA A 303 12.98 -7.22 -0.97
C ALA A 303 12.13 -8.40 -0.47
N THR A 304 12.16 -9.51 -1.20
CA THR A 304 11.51 -10.77 -0.82
C THR A 304 12.55 -11.80 -0.40
N TYR A 305 12.30 -12.45 0.73
CA TYR A 305 13.15 -13.46 1.36
C TYR A 305 12.44 -14.81 1.28
N ALA A 306 12.86 -15.64 0.32
CA ALA A 306 12.40 -17.01 0.17
C ALA A 306 13.39 -17.99 0.79
N THR A 307 12.99 -19.26 0.88
CA THR A 307 13.73 -20.34 1.57
C THR A 307 15.18 -20.50 1.09
N ASP A 308 15.44 -20.26 -0.20
CA ASP A 308 16.76 -20.36 -0.85
C ASP A 308 17.75 -19.28 -0.41
N GLY A 309 17.25 -18.09 -0.02
CA GLY A 309 18.06 -16.97 0.46
C GLY A 309 18.27 -16.96 1.98
N VAL A 310 17.59 -17.82 2.73
CA VAL A 310 17.57 -17.83 4.19
C VAL A 310 18.79 -18.56 4.75
N LEU A 311 19.56 -17.84 5.59
CA LEU A 311 20.75 -18.35 6.27
C LEU A 311 20.42 -18.88 7.67
N ARG A 312 19.46 -18.25 8.35
CA ARG A 312 18.95 -18.64 9.68
C ARG A 312 17.50 -18.22 9.82
N ASN A 313 16.65 -19.08 10.37
CA ASN A 313 15.27 -18.75 10.72
C ASN A 313 14.82 -19.66 11.87
N ASP A 314 14.91 -19.16 13.09
CA ASP A 314 14.51 -19.88 14.31
C ASP A 314 13.84 -18.93 15.31
N ALA A 315 13.48 -19.43 16.50
CA ALA A 315 12.77 -18.66 17.52
C ALA A 315 13.50 -17.41 18.05
N THR A 316 14.77 -17.21 17.71
CA THR A 316 15.61 -16.11 18.24
C THR A 316 16.18 -15.21 17.16
N GLU A 317 16.38 -15.71 15.94
CA GLU A 317 17.01 -14.95 14.86
C GLU A 317 16.46 -15.33 13.49
N PHE A 318 16.24 -14.30 12.68
CA PHE A 318 16.13 -14.41 11.22
C PHE A 318 17.35 -13.77 10.56
N GLN A 319 17.95 -14.46 9.60
CA GLN A 319 18.99 -13.91 8.73
C GLN A 319 18.75 -14.41 7.31
N GLY A 320 18.58 -13.50 6.36
CA GLY A 320 18.31 -13.85 4.97
C GLY A 320 18.90 -12.86 3.98
N LYS A 321 19.15 -13.34 2.77
CA LYS A 321 19.39 -12.54 1.58
C LYS A 321 18.15 -12.61 0.70
N ALA A 322 17.88 -11.52 -0.01
CA ALA A 322 16.77 -11.49 -0.95
C ALA A 322 16.98 -12.54 -2.03
N ALA A 323 15.91 -13.22 -2.40
CA ALA A 323 15.92 -14.12 -3.55
C ALA A 323 15.92 -13.29 -4.84
N VAL A 324 16.41 -13.91 -5.93
CA VAL A 324 16.14 -13.38 -7.27
C VAL A 324 14.67 -13.64 -7.55
N PRO A 325 13.87 -12.63 -7.96
CA PRO A 325 12.49 -12.85 -8.38
C PRO A 325 12.40 -13.91 -9.47
#